data_AF-A0A257JDS7-F1
#
_entry.id   AF-A0A257JDS7-F1
#
_cell.length_a   1.000
_cell.length_b   1.000
_cell.length_c   1.000
_cell.angle_alpha   90.00
_cell.angle_beta   90.00
_cell.angle_gamma   90.00
#
_symmetry.space_group_name_H-M   'P 1'
#
loop_
_entity.id
_entity.type
_entity.pdbx_description
1 polymer ?
#
loop_
_entity_poly.entity_id
_entity_poly.type
_entity_poly.pdbx_seq_one_letter_code
_entity_poly.pdbx_strand_id
1 'polypeptide(L)'
;RIHTTRDGMALDNFLVQDPLGRPFDDIHQLQRIEQAIEDALANRAKLIEKLAARPLPRARAEAFDIAPNILIDNRASNRFTVIEANARDRPALLYDLAFALFEARVTIHSAHIATYGERAVDTFYVTDLTGDKIISASRTATLEKLLLDAAAGPRKAAKAA
;
A
#
# COMPACT_ATOMS: atom_id res chain seq x y z
N ARG A 1 10.63 5.91 -9.60
CA ARG A 1 10.50 7.26 -10.26
C ARG A 1 9.86 6.98 -11.60
N ILE A 2 8.76 7.65 -11.93
CA ILE A 2 8.00 7.40 -13.16
C ILE A 2 8.37 8.45 -14.20
N HIS A 3 8.75 8.00 -15.39
CA HIS A 3 9.05 8.83 -16.56
C HIS A 3 8.12 8.42 -17.69
N THR A 4 7.25 9.33 -18.13
CA THR A 4 6.42 9.10 -19.32
C THR A 4 7.07 9.73 -20.54
N THR A 5 7.33 8.93 -21.57
CA THR A 5 7.93 9.36 -22.83
C THR A 5 6.85 9.87 -23.81
N ARG A 6 7.27 10.60 -24.86
CA ARG A 6 6.35 11.23 -25.82
C ARG A 6 5.58 10.25 -26.71
N ASP A 7 6.10 9.03 -26.85
CA ASP A 7 5.46 7.90 -27.53
C ASP A 7 4.51 7.11 -26.62
N GLY A 8 4.24 7.61 -25.40
CA GLY A 8 3.24 7.03 -24.50
C GLY A 8 3.76 5.89 -23.62
N MET A 9 5.07 5.63 -23.59
CA MET A 9 5.66 4.63 -22.71
C MET A 9 5.89 5.21 -21.31
N ALA A 10 5.61 4.42 -20.27
CA ALA A 10 5.92 4.77 -18.89
C ALA A 10 7.09 3.90 -18.41
N LEU A 11 8.19 4.53 -18.03
CA LEU A 11 9.33 3.91 -17.37
C LEU A 11 9.24 4.16 -15.87
N ASP A 12 8.97 3.12 -15.09
CA ASP A 12 9.11 3.18 -13.64
C ASP A 12 10.44 2.58 -13.19
N ASN A 13 11.03 3.19 -12.17
CA ASN A 13 12.30 2.77 -11.59
C ASN A 13 12.07 2.41 -10.12
N PHE A 14 12.25 1.13 -9.83
CA PHE A 14 12.20 0.55 -8.49
C PHE A 14 13.62 0.29 -7.98
N LEU A 15 13.97 0.90 -6.85
CA LEU A 15 15.18 0.56 -6.10
C LEU A 15 14.78 -0.39 -4.96
N VAL A 16 15.29 -1.63 -5.01
CA VAL A 16 14.99 -2.66 -4.00
C VAL A 16 16.28 -3.06 -3.30
N GLN A 17 16.25 -3.06 -1.98
CA GLN A 17 17.39 -3.42 -1.12
C GLN A 17 16.97 -4.55 -0.16
N ASP A 18 17.94 -5.28 0.36
CA ASP A 18 17.71 -6.23 1.45
C ASP A 18 17.35 -5.49 2.76
N PRO A 19 16.91 -6.21 3.81
CA PRO A 19 16.56 -5.59 5.10
C PRO A 19 17.71 -4.86 5.81
N LEU A 20 18.96 -5.05 5.38
CA LEU A 20 20.15 -4.38 5.90
C LEU A 20 20.60 -3.21 5.00
N GLY A 21 19.82 -2.86 3.96
CA GLY A 21 20.13 -1.80 3.00
C GLY A 21 21.16 -2.17 1.94
N ARG A 22 21.48 -3.46 1.78
CA ARG A 22 22.46 -3.96 0.80
C ARG A 22 21.77 -4.32 -0.51
N PRO A 23 22.50 -4.30 -1.64
CA PRO A 23 21.97 -4.81 -2.90
C PRO A 23 21.72 -6.32 -2.80
N PHE A 24 20.78 -6.83 -3.60
CA PHE A 24 20.67 -8.26 -3.85
C PHE A 24 21.77 -8.69 -4.81
N ASP A 25 22.68 -9.54 -4.36
CA ASP A 25 23.82 -10.06 -5.11
C ASP A 25 23.71 -11.56 -5.43
N ASP A 26 22.83 -12.29 -4.73
CA ASP A 26 22.53 -13.69 -5.00
C ASP A 26 21.77 -13.89 -6.32
N ILE A 27 22.37 -14.63 -7.26
CA ILE A 27 21.83 -14.88 -8.61
C ILE A 27 20.45 -15.56 -8.55
N HIS A 28 20.27 -16.54 -7.65
CA HIS A 28 19.00 -17.25 -7.53
C HIS A 28 17.87 -16.34 -7.02
N GLN A 29 18.20 -15.39 -6.14
CA GLN A 29 17.26 -14.39 -5.67
C GLN A 29 16.88 -13.40 -6.77
N LEU A 30 17.85 -12.94 -7.57
CA LEU A 30 17.59 -12.07 -8.71
C LEU A 30 16.67 -12.74 -9.74
N GLN A 31 16.96 -13.99 -10.13
CA GLN A 31 16.12 -14.77 -11.04
C GLN A 31 14.69 -14.94 -10.52
N ARG A 32 14.53 -15.16 -9.21
CA ARG A 32 13.21 -15.28 -8.58
C ARG A 32 12.42 -13.97 -8.63
N ILE A 33 13.09 -12.83 -8.44
CA ILE A 33 12.48 -11.51 -8.52
C ILE A 33 12.04 -11.23 -9.95
N GLU A 34 12.91 -11.49 -10.93
CA GLU A 34 12.62 -11.32 -12.36
C GLU A 34 11.40 -12.14 -12.79
N GLN A 35 11.40 -13.45 -12.52
CA GLN A 35 10.28 -14.32 -12.87
C GLN A 35 8.97 -13.88 -12.19
N ALA A 36 9.04 -13.45 -10.93
CA ALA A 36 7.86 -12.97 -10.21
C ALA A 36 7.28 -11.69 -10.82
N ILE A 37 8.14 -10.78 -11.29
CA ILE A 37 7.72 -9.56 -12.00
C ILE A 37 7.07 -9.92 -13.34
N GLU A 38 7.68 -10.80 -14.13
CA GLU A 38 7.12 -11.24 -15.41
C GLU A 38 5.74 -11.90 -15.25
N ASP A 39 5.61 -12.79 -14.28
CA ASP A 39 4.34 -13.48 -14.02
C ASP A 39 3.25 -12.53 -13.52
N ALA A 40 3.64 -11.48 -12.79
CA ALA A 40 2.73 -10.42 -12.38
C ALA A 40 2.25 -9.58 -13.57
N LEU A 41 3.17 -9.13 -14.42
CA LEU A 41 2.86 -8.32 -15.59
C LEU A 41 2.05 -9.09 -16.64
N ALA A 42 2.31 -10.39 -16.78
CA ALA A 42 1.57 -11.25 -17.70
C ALA A 42 0.22 -11.74 -17.14
N ASN A 43 -0.16 -11.32 -15.92
CA ASN A 43 -1.34 -11.80 -15.20
C ASN A 43 -1.40 -13.35 -15.08
N ARG A 44 -0.23 -14.00 -15.09
CA ARG A 44 -0.09 -15.47 -14.98
C ARG A 44 -0.07 -15.95 -13.54
N ALA A 45 0.30 -15.06 -12.62
CA ALA A 45 0.24 -15.34 -11.20
C ALA A 45 -1.07 -14.83 -10.60
N LYS A 46 -1.72 -15.68 -9.80
CA LYS A 46 -2.76 -15.24 -8.87
C LYS A 46 -2.15 -14.45 -7.71
N LEU A 47 -1.63 -13.26 -8.00
CA LEU A 47 -0.86 -12.45 -7.04
C LEU A 47 -1.63 -12.20 -5.76
N ILE A 48 -2.91 -11.87 -5.87
CA ILE A 48 -3.76 -11.60 -4.72
C ILE A 48 -3.84 -12.82 -3.80
N GLU A 49 -4.03 -14.01 -4.36
CA GLU A 49 -4.03 -15.27 -3.58
C GLU A 49 -2.66 -15.54 -2.94
N LYS A 50 -1.55 -15.31 -3.67
CA LYS A 50 -0.19 -15.49 -3.15
C LYS A 50 0.17 -14.48 -2.04
N LEU A 51 -0.28 -13.23 -2.17
CA LEU A 51 -0.09 -12.19 -1.17
C LEU A 51 -0.90 -12.49 0.10
N ALA A 52 -2.15 -12.91 -0.05
CA ALA A 52 -3.02 -13.31 1.06
C ALA A 52 -2.54 -14.59 1.76
N ALA A 53 -1.98 -15.53 1.01
CA ALA A 53 -1.43 -16.78 1.55
C ALA A 53 -0.04 -16.62 2.20
N ARG A 54 0.57 -15.42 2.12
CA ARG A 54 1.89 -15.19 2.72
C ARG A 54 1.77 -15.28 4.24
N PRO A 55 2.50 -16.19 4.90
CA PRO A 55 2.41 -16.33 6.35
C PRO A 55 2.79 -15.01 7.02
N LEU A 56 2.04 -14.64 8.05
CA LEU A 56 2.43 -13.55 8.95
C LEU A 56 3.86 -13.81 9.42
N PRO A 57 4.77 -12.82 9.37
CA PRO A 57 6.15 -12.99 9.83
C PRO A 57 6.25 -13.46 11.29
N ARG A 58 5.19 -13.29 12.09
CA ARG A 58 5.14 -13.67 13.51
C ARG A 58 3.78 -14.27 13.90
N ALA A 59 3.81 -15.46 14.50
CA ALA A 59 2.63 -16.20 14.98
C ALA A 59 1.91 -15.55 16.20
N ARG A 60 2.45 -14.47 16.79
CA ARG A 60 1.88 -13.77 17.96
C ARG A 60 1.16 -12.46 17.65
N ALA A 61 1.00 -12.12 16.38
CA ALA A 61 0.25 -10.94 15.95
C ALA A 61 -1.21 -10.93 16.43
N GLU A 62 -1.77 -12.08 16.82
CA GLU A 62 -3.17 -12.21 17.27
C GLU A 62 -3.43 -11.72 18.71
N ALA A 63 -2.41 -11.32 19.47
CA ALA A 63 -2.57 -10.92 20.87
C ALA A 63 -2.99 -9.45 21.09
N PHE A 64 -3.02 -8.62 20.04
CA PHE A 64 -3.34 -7.19 20.14
C PHE A 64 -4.40 -6.77 19.13
N ASP A 65 -5.53 -6.25 19.61
CA ASP A 65 -6.54 -5.58 18.79
C ASP A 65 -6.09 -4.15 18.49
N ILE A 66 -5.41 -3.97 17.35
CA ILE A 66 -5.06 -2.66 16.82
C ILE A 66 -6.21 -2.20 15.93
N ALA A 67 -7.05 -1.30 16.45
CA ALA A 67 -8.08 -0.66 15.64
C ALA A 67 -7.42 0.22 14.55
N PRO A 68 -7.83 0.10 13.28
CA PRO A 68 -7.31 0.95 12.22
C PRO A 68 -7.75 2.39 12.44
N ASN A 69 -6.86 3.33 12.13
CA ASN A 69 -7.11 4.76 12.21
C ASN A 69 -6.54 5.44 10.96
N ILE A 70 -7.33 6.30 10.33
CA ILE A 70 -6.94 7.05 9.14
C ILE A 70 -6.98 8.54 9.49
N LEU A 71 -5.84 9.22 9.38
CA LEU A 71 -5.74 10.67 9.53
C LEU A 71 -5.56 11.29 8.14
N ILE A 72 -6.34 12.33 7.84
CA ILE A 72 -6.18 13.11 6.62
C ILE A 72 -5.86 14.56 7.01
N ASP A 73 -4.65 15.02 6.68
CA ASP A 73 -4.17 16.35 7.01
C ASP A 73 -3.80 17.15 5.74
N ASN A 74 -4.56 18.21 5.49
CA ASN A 74 -4.30 19.16 4.40
C ASN A 74 -3.32 20.29 4.80
N ARG A 75 -2.87 20.34 6.05
CA ARG A 75 -1.92 21.35 6.59
C ARG A 75 -0.49 20.83 6.68
N ALA A 76 -0.29 19.52 6.78
CA ALA A 76 1.03 18.87 6.86
C ALA A 76 1.94 19.09 5.63
N SER A 77 1.37 19.47 4.48
CA SER A 77 2.12 19.83 3.27
C SER A 77 1.49 21.04 2.62
N ASN A 78 2.28 21.91 2.00
CA ASN A 78 1.74 23.02 1.20
C ASN A 78 1.09 22.54 -0.11
N ARG A 79 1.53 21.40 -0.65
CA ARG A 79 1.14 20.93 -1.99
C ARG A 79 0.22 19.70 -2.00
N PHE A 80 0.32 18.84 -0.99
CA PHE A 80 -0.35 17.55 -0.99
C PHE A 80 -1.35 17.42 0.16
N THR A 81 -2.37 16.60 -0.04
CA THR A 81 -3.14 16.03 1.07
C THR A 81 -2.32 14.88 1.66
N VAL A 82 -2.04 14.93 2.96
CA VAL A 82 -1.28 13.89 3.64
C VAL A 82 -2.26 12.92 4.30
N ILE A 83 -2.11 11.63 4.02
CA ILE A 83 -2.93 10.57 4.61
C ILE A 83 -2.01 9.69 5.43
N GLU A 84 -2.30 9.53 6.72
CA GLU A 84 -1.60 8.60 7.59
C GLU A 84 -2.54 7.46 7.96
N ALA A 85 -2.20 6.26 7.50
CA ALA A 85 -2.91 5.03 7.81
C ALA A 85 -2.15 4.27 8.90
N ASN A 86 -2.84 4.07 10.02
CA ASN A 86 -2.35 3.29 11.13
C ASN A 86 -3.19 2.02 11.25
N ALA A 87 -2.58 0.85 11.13
CA ALA A 87 -3.30 -0.41 11.17
C ALA A 87 -2.44 -1.54 11.75
N ARG A 88 -3.07 -2.68 12.02
CA ARG A 88 -2.33 -3.92 12.27
C ARG A 88 -1.58 -4.32 11.01
N ASP A 89 -0.29 -4.61 11.12
CA ASP A 89 0.47 -5.17 10.01
C ASP A 89 -0.04 -6.58 9.68
N ARG A 90 -0.43 -6.76 8.42
CA ARG A 90 -1.05 -8.00 7.93
C ARG A 90 -0.71 -8.21 6.46
N PRO A 91 -0.78 -9.46 5.97
CA PRO A 91 -0.58 -9.72 4.55
C PRO A 91 -1.52 -8.88 3.70
N ALA A 92 -0.98 -8.36 2.60
CA ALA A 92 -1.65 -7.51 1.62
C ALA A 92 -2.15 -6.14 2.12
N LEU A 93 -1.84 -5.68 3.35
CA LEU A 93 -2.29 -4.37 3.84
C LEU A 93 -1.98 -3.23 2.87
N LEU A 94 -0.72 -3.09 2.46
CA LEU A 94 -0.30 -2.02 1.55
C LEU A 94 -1.03 -2.10 0.19
N TYR A 95 -1.28 -3.31 -0.31
CA TYR A 95 -2.06 -3.51 -1.54
C TYR A 95 -3.49 -3.01 -1.36
N ASP A 96 -4.16 -3.40 -0.27
CA ASP A 96 -5.54 -2.99 0.00
C ASP A 96 -5.65 -1.47 0.14
N LEU A 97 -4.71 -0.83 0.84
CA LEU A 97 -4.64 0.63 0.97
C LEU A 97 -4.40 1.32 -0.39
N ALA A 98 -3.41 0.85 -1.16
CA ALA A 98 -3.11 1.40 -2.48
C ALA A 98 -4.28 1.22 -3.46
N PHE A 99 -4.98 0.09 -3.39
CA PHE A 99 -6.16 -0.19 -4.19
C PHE A 99 -7.34 0.72 -3.81
N ALA A 100 -7.57 0.94 -2.52
CA ALA A 100 -8.59 1.90 -2.05
C ALA A 100 -8.30 3.34 -2.52
N LEU A 101 -7.02 3.75 -2.51
CA LEU A 101 -6.59 5.04 -3.07
C LEU A 101 -6.84 5.10 -4.59
N PHE A 102 -6.54 4.03 -5.31
CA PHE A 102 -6.81 3.93 -6.74
C PHE A 102 -8.31 4.05 -7.05
N GLU A 103 -9.17 3.31 -6.36
CA GLU A 103 -10.64 3.37 -6.51
C GLU A 103 -11.19 4.77 -6.17
N ALA A 104 -10.60 5.44 -5.19
CA ALA A 104 -10.93 6.83 -4.83
C ALA A 104 -10.43 7.87 -5.85
N ARG A 105 -9.77 7.44 -6.93
CA ARG A 105 -9.20 8.28 -8.00
C ARG A 105 -8.24 9.34 -7.45
N VAL A 106 -7.36 8.92 -6.54
CA VAL A 106 -6.30 9.80 -6.03
C VAL A 106 -4.95 9.40 -6.63
N THR A 107 -4.07 10.37 -6.80
CA THR A 107 -2.72 10.18 -7.30
C THR A 107 -1.75 10.23 -6.14
N ILE A 108 -0.97 9.15 -5.95
CA ILE A 108 0.08 9.08 -4.94
C ILE A 108 1.37 9.69 -5.53
N HIS A 109 1.91 10.71 -4.87
CA HIS A 109 3.18 11.35 -5.24
C HIS A 109 4.36 10.81 -4.43
N SER A 110 4.10 10.41 -3.20
CA SER A 110 5.08 9.80 -2.30
C SER A 110 4.35 8.94 -1.27
N ALA A 111 4.99 7.85 -0.86
CA ALA A 111 4.53 7.00 0.22
C ALA A 111 5.72 6.63 1.11
N HIS A 112 5.53 6.70 2.42
CA HIS A 112 6.48 6.24 3.42
C HIS A 112 5.82 5.14 4.23
N ILE A 113 6.35 3.92 4.13
CA ILE A 113 5.77 2.70 4.70
C ILE A 113 6.70 2.24 5.81
N ALA A 114 6.18 2.15 7.03
CA ALA A 114 6.95 1.73 8.19
C ALA A 114 6.17 0.75 9.05
N THR A 115 6.85 -0.28 9.56
CA THR A 115 6.27 -1.25 10.50
C THR A 115 6.96 -1.14 11.85
N TYR A 116 6.18 -0.95 12.91
CA TYR A 116 6.61 -0.92 14.31
C TYR A 116 5.95 -2.06 15.08
N GLY A 117 6.70 -3.16 15.28
CA GLY A 117 6.17 -4.35 15.95
C GLY A 117 5.05 -4.98 15.13
N GLU A 118 3.81 -4.86 15.61
CA GLU A 118 2.60 -5.38 14.95
C GLU A 118 1.77 -4.26 14.28
N ARG A 119 2.26 -3.02 14.29
CA ARG A 119 1.56 -1.85 13.74
C ARG A 119 2.26 -1.37 12.47
N ALA A 120 1.51 -1.23 11.39
CA ALA A 120 1.93 -0.51 10.19
C ALA A 120 1.52 0.97 10.33
N VAL A 121 2.42 1.86 9.90
CA VAL A 121 2.23 3.30 9.82
C VAL A 121 2.65 3.73 8.42
N ASP A 122 1.64 3.98 7.59
CA ASP A 122 1.80 4.26 6.17
C ASP A 122 1.36 5.70 5.89
N THR A 123 2.27 6.55 5.44
CA THR A 123 2.00 7.94 5.10
C THR A 123 2.01 8.13 3.59
N PHE A 124 0.90 8.59 3.01
CA PHE A 124 0.75 8.88 1.59
C PHE A 124 0.57 10.38 1.35
N TYR A 125 1.35 10.92 0.42
CA TYR A 125 1.21 12.28 -0.09
C TYR A 125 0.45 12.21 -1.40
N VAL A 126 -0.79 12.71 -1.40
CA VAL A 126 -1.71 12.53 -2.53
C VAL A 126 -2.27 13.84 -3.07
N THR A 127 -2.72 13.79 -4.31
CA THR A 127 -3.61 14.78 -4.94
C THR A 127 -4.80 14.05 -5.54
N ASP A 128 -5.81 14.79 -5.97
CA ASP A 128 -6.76 14.26 -6.95
C ASP A 128 -6.15 14.21 -8.36
N LEU A 129 -6.99 13.84 -9.34
CA LEU A 129 -6.59 13.71 -10.74
C LEU A 129 -6.28 15.06 -11.42
N THR A 130 -6.70 16.21 -10.87
CA THR A 130 -6.33 17.54 -11.39
C THR A 130 -5.02 18.04 -10.80
N GLY A 131 -4.46 17.32 -9.83
CA GLY A 131 -3.23 17.69 -9.14
C GLY A 131 -3.46 18.56 -7.91
N ASP A 132 -4.71 18.72 -7.47
CA ASP A 132 -5.09 19.54 -6.34
C ASP A 132 -5.24 18.72 -5.05
N LYS A 133 -5.22 19.42 -3.91
CA LYS A 133 -5.54 18.82 -2.61
C LYS A 133 -7.00 18.39 -2.55
N ILE A 134 -7.26 17.32 -1.81
CA ILE A 134 -8.59 16.81 -1.52
C ILE A 134 -9.16 17.56 -0.32
N ILE A 135 -9.82 18.70 -0.59
CA ILE A 135 -10.33 19.62 0.45
C ILE A 135 -11.83 19.41 0.73
N SER A 136 -12.57 18.87 -0.25
CA SER A 136 -14.01 18.62 -0.10
C SER A 136 -14.29 17.64 1.04
N ALA A 137 -15.06 18.08 2.04
CA ALA A 137 -15.41 17.26 3.20
C ALA A 137 -16.08 15.93 2.82
N SER A 138 -16.93 15.91 1.78
CA SER A 138 -17.57 14.68 1.31
C SER A 138 -16.57 13.71 0.68
N ARG A 139 -15.59 14.23 -0.07
CA ARG A 139 -14.51 13.40 -0.64
C ARG A 139 -13.60 12.86 0.45
N THR A 140 -13.21 13.71 1.41
CA THR A 140 -12.37 13.31 2.55
C THR A 140 -13.04 12.22 3.37
N ALA A 141 -14.33 12.36 3.71
CA ALA A 141 -15.08 11.35 4.47
C ALA A 141 -15.23 10.02 3.69
N THR A 142 -15.45 10.09 2.37
CA THR A 142 -15.52 8.90 1.52
C THR A 142 -14.18 8.18 1.48
N LEU A 143 -13.09 8.94 1.32
CA LEU A 143 -11.73 8.42 1.28
C LEU A 143 -11.33 7.78 2.61
N GLU A 144 -11.61 8.46 3.72
CA GLU A 144 -11.38 7.94 5.07
C GLU A 144 -12.09 6.60 5.28
N LYS A 145 -13.37 6.51 4.89
CA LYS A 145 -14.15 5.27 5.00
C LYS A 145 -13.55 4.13 4.18
N LEU A 146 -13.21 4.38 2.91
CA LEU A 146 -12.60 3.37 2.03
C LEU A 146 -11.28 2.84 2.61
N LEU A 147 -10.46 3.73 3.15
CA LEU A 147 -9.18 3.38 3.76
C LEU A 147 -9.34 2.65 5.09
N LEU A 148 -10.34 3.00 5.90
CA LEU A 148 -10.67 2.28 7.13
C LEU A 148 -11.11 0.85 6.82
N ASP A 149 -12.00 0.67 5.84
CA ASP A 149 -12.47 -0.64 5.39
C ASP A 149 -11.30 -1.48 4.83
N ALA A 150 -10.43 -0.86 4.03
CA ALA A 150 -9.21 -1.49 3.54
C ALA A 150 -8.27 -1.87 4.68
N ALA A 151 -7.99 -0.98 5.63
CA ALA A 151 -7.09 -1.23 6.75
C ALA A 151 -7.59 -2.35 7.67
N ALA A 152 -8.89 -2.42 7.93
CA ALA A 152 -9.52 -3.49 8.72
C ALA A 152 -9.35 -4.88 8.08
N GLY A 153 -9.22 -4.93 6.76
CA GLY A 153 -9.13 -6.16 5.98
C GLY A 153 -10.47 -6.87 5.80
N PRO A 154 -10.50 -7.99 5.06
CA PRO A 154 -11.73 -8.74 4.85
C PRO A 154 -12.31 -9.12 6.21
N ARG A 155 -13.57 -8.74 6.47
CA ARG A 155 -14.29 -9.17 7.68
C ARG A 155 -14.14 -10.68 7.78
N LYS A 156 -13.48 -11.19 8.84
CA LYS A 156 -13.56 -12.61 9.18
C LYS A 156 -15.05 -12.92 9.21
N ALA A 157 -15.53 -13.75 8.27
CA ALA A 157 -16.89 -14.26 8.32
C ALA A 157 -17.07 -14.79 9.74
N ALA A 158 -18.06 -14.24 10.46
CA ALA A 158 -18.38 -14.70 11.79
C ALA A 158 -18.48 -16.23 11.70
N LYS A 159 -17.68 -16.94 12.50
CA LYS A 159 -17.84 -18.38 12.66
C LYS A 159 -19.29 -18.58 13.05
N ALA A 160 -20.10 -19.08 12.12
CA ALA A 160 -21.40 -19.64 12.43
C ALA A 160 -21.12 -20.79 13.39
N ALA A 161 -21.52 -20.60 14.64
CA ALA A 161 -21.54 -21.61 15.68
C ALA A 161 -22.61 -22.65 15.39
#